data_AF-A0AAD9DEH8-F1
#
_entry.id   AF-A0AAD9DEH8-F1
#
_cell.length_a   1.000
_cell.length_b   1.000
_cell.length_c   1.000
_cell.angle_alpha   90.00
_cell.angle_beta   90.00
_cell.angle_gamma   90.00
#
_symmetry.space_group_name_H-M   'P 1'
#
loop_
_entity.id
_entity.type
_entity.pdbx_description
1 polymer ?
#
loop_
_entity_poly.entity_id
_entity_poly.type
_entity_poly.pdbx_seq_one_letter_code
_entity_poly.pdbx_strand_id
1 'polypeptide(L)'
;MEMQDCATAVLEWDEMLPAVAQGAIGIQCRSDDERSLKYIDALNHMDTHVCVNCERAFLEALDGNCKTPIAGQARIVDGQIVFRGLIAMPDGSVKYETEKTGAIEDAVKIGKEAGEELKAQAGDKFFEMMVEMSPQQVLGQLTK
;
A
#
# COMPACT_ATOMS: atom_id res chain seq x y z
N MET A 1 13.83 -24.14 -0.12
CA MET A 1 13.26 -24.58 -1.41
C MET A 1 13.35 -23.37 -2.30
N GLU A 2 14.22 -23.38 -3.30
CA GLU A 2 14.35 -22.28 -4.26
C GLU A 2 13.16 -22.38 -5.23
N MET A 3 12.11 -21.59 -4.98
CA MET A 3 10.84 -21.62 -5.75
C MET A 3 10.82 -20.62 -6.91
N GLN A 4 11.94 -19.97 -7.21
CA GLN A 4 12.07 -18.95 -8.26
C GLN A 4 11.70 -19.53 -9.64
N ASP A 5 12.02 -20.81 -9.88
CA ASP A 5 11.70 -21.52 -11.13
C ASP A 5 10.18 -21.77 -11.31
N CYS A 6 9.38 -21.56 -10.26
CA CYS A 6 7.92 -21.65 -10.37
C CYS A 6 7.29 -20.37 -10.93
N ALA A 7 8.01 -19.24 -10.94
CA ALA A 7 7.50 -17.98 -11.48
C ALA A 7 7.58 -18.01 -13.01
N THR A 8 6.45 -17.85 -13.69
CA THR A 8 6.38 -17.84 -15.17
C THR A 8 6.71 -16.48 -15.76
N ALA A 9 6.46 -15.40 -15.02
CA ALA A 9 6.76 -14.03 -15.39
C ALA A 9 6.85 -13.13 -14.15
N VAL A 10 7.57 -12.02 -14.27
CA VAL A 10 7.45 -10.88 -13.36
C VAL A 10 6.50 -9.88 -14.03
N LEU A 11 5.47 -9.47 -13.31
CA LEU A 11 4.54 -8.45 -13.80
C LEU A 11 5.14 -7.08 -13.53
N GLU A 12 5.18 -6.25 -14.56
CA GLU A 12 5.79 -4.93 -14.47
C GLU A 12 4.93 -3.97 -13.66
N TRP A 13 5.57 -2.90 -13.18
CA TRP A 13 4.97 -1.94 -12.25
C TRP A 13 3.73 -1.22 -12.81
N ASP A 14 3.69 -1.04 -14.12
CA ASP A 14 2.59 -0.46 -14.89
C ASP A 14 1.53 -1.49 -15.33
N GLU A 15 1.86 -2.78 -15.30
CA GLU A 15 0.91 -3.86 -15.56
C GLU A 15 0.14 -4.23 -14.28
N MET A 16 0.83 -4.43 -13.16
CA MET A 16 0.22 -4.79 -11.88
C MET A 16 0.90 -4.07 -10.72
N LEU A 17 0.27 -2.98 -10.28
CA LEU A 17 0.78 -2.19 -9.17
C LEU A 17 0.83 -3.05 -7.88
N PRO A 18 1.96 -3.11 -7.16
CA PRO A 18 2.09 -3.92 -5.96
C PRO A 18 1.20 -3.46 -4.81
N ALA A 19 0.91 -4.38 -3.88
CA ALA A 19 0.31 -4.04 -2.61
C ALA A 19 1.25 -3.14 -1.79
N VAL A 20 0.67 -2.32 -0.92
CA VAL A 20 1.42 -1.48 0.02
C VAL A 20 2.40 -2.32 0.83
N ALA A 21 3.67 -1.90 0.85
CA ALA A 21 4.80 -2.55 1.51
C ALA A 21 5.15 -3.97 1.00
N GLN A 22 4.70 -4.35 -0.21
CA GLN A 22 5.01 -5.67 -0.76
C GLN A 22 6.52 -5.89 -0.90
N GLY A 23 7.01 -7.01 -0.36
CA GLY A 23 8.42 -7.39 -0.39
C GLY A 23 9.27 -6.85 0.77
N ALA A 24 8.73 -5.93 1.59
CA ALA A 24 9.39 -5.46 2.80
C ALA A 24 9.10 -6.38 4.00
N ILE A 25 10.09 -6.55 4.88
CA ILE A 25 9.92 -7.24 6.17
C ILE A 25 9.93 -6.20 7.27
N GLY A 26 8.82 -6.12 8.02
CA GLY A 26 8.70 -5.28 9.22
C GLY A 26 8.99 -6.08 10.49
N ILE A 27 9.72 -5.48 11.43
CA ILE A 27 9.97 -6.04 12.76
C ILE A 27 9.32 -5.13 13.79
N GLN A 28 8.50 -5.70 14.67
CA GLN A 28 7.87 -4.97 15.77
C GLN A 28 8.47 -5.39 17.11
N CYS A 29 8.76 -4.42 17.96
CA CYS A 29 9.10 -4.61 19.36
C CYS A 29 8.33 -3.63 20.23
N ARG A 30 8.43 -3.77 21.56
CA ARG A 30 7.92 -2.74 22.48
C ARG A 30 8.73 -1.46 22.32
N SER A 31 8.07 -0.32 22.47
CA SER A 31 8.70 1.01 22.33
C SER A 31 9.68 1.35 23.45
N ASP A 32 9.57 0.70 24.61
CA ASP A 32 10.43 0.90 25.78
C ASP A 32 11.57 -0.14 25.91
N ASP A 33 11.69 -1.07 24.95
CA ASP A 33 12.75 -2.09 24.92
C ASP A 33 13.97 -1.59 24.14
N GLU A 34 14.77 -0.72 24.76
CA GLU A 34 15.98 -0.13 24.17
C GLU A 34 16.97 -1.17 23.62
N ARG A 35 17.05 -2.33 24.28
CA ARG A 35 17.93 -3.42 23.86
C ARG A 35 17.48 -3.97 22.51
N SER A 36 16.19 -4.26 22.35
CA SER A 36 15.64 -4.75 21.08
C SER A 36 15.75 -3.70 19.98
N LEU A 37 15.42 -2.43 20.28
CA LEU A 37 15.51 -1.33 19.33
C LEU A 37 16.92 -1.18 18.75
N LYS A 38 17.96 -1.27 19.58
CA LYS A 38 19.36 -1.18 19.12
C LYS A 38 19.73 -2.27 18.10
N TYR A 39 19.22 -3.49 18.24
CA TYR A 39 19.50 -4.56 17.29
C TYR A 39 18.71 -4.39 15.99
N ILE A 40 17.46 -3.94 16.08
CA ILE A 40 16.59 -3.75 14.92
C ILE A 40 17.08 -2.57 14.06
N ASP A 41 17.57 -1.51 14.68
CA ASP A 41 18.08 -0.32 13.98
C ASP A 41 19.21 -0.67 12.99
N ALA A 42 20.08 -1.61 13.37
CA ALA A 42 21.16 -2.10 12.51
C ALA A 42 20.67 -2.91 11.28
N LEU A 43 19.43 -3.38 11.28
CA LEU A 43 18.80 -4.10 10.16
C LEU A 43 18.01 -3.18 9.25
N ASN A 44 17.77 -1.93 9.66
CA ASN A 44 16.88 -1.03 8.96
C ASN A 44 17.53 -0.47 7.69
N HIS A 45 16.89 -0.73 6.55
CA HIS A 45 17.30 -0.13 5.28
C HIS A 45 16.52 1.18 5.07
N MET A 46 17.22 2.32 5.18
CA MET A 46 16.58 3.64 5.22
C MET A 46 15.74 3.97 3.99
N ASP A 47 16.20 3.62 2.79
CA ASP A 47 15.43 3.88 1.57
C ASP A 47 14.11 3.10 1.54
N THR A 48 14.15 1.82 1.96
CA THR A 48 12.93 1.01 2.09
C THR A 48 12.01 1.58 3.17
N HIS A 49 12.56 2.02 4.31
CA HIS A 49 11.79 2.64 5.37
C HIS A 49 11.06 3.91 4.89
N VAL A 50 11.72 4.77 4.12
CA VAL A 50 11.10 5.97 3.53
C VAL A 50 9.97 5.57 2.57
N CYS A 51 10.24 4.66 1.61
CA CYS A 51 9.22 4.20 0.65
C CYS A 51 8.00 3.60 1.36
N VAL A 52 8.23 2.68 2.30
CA VAL A 52 7.15 2.02 3.05
C VAL A 52 6.33 3.03 3.85
N ASN A 53 6.95 4.07 4.43
CA ASN A 53 6.21 5.11 5.14
C ASN A 53 5.33 5.96 4.21
N CYS A 54 5.78 6.23 2.98
CA CYS A 54 4.94 6.83 1.95
C CYS A 54 3.71 5.95 1.65
N GLU A 55 3.96 4.67 1.36
CA GLU A 55 2.90 3.72 1.00
C GLU A 55 1.90 3.48 2.14
N ARG A 56 2.38 3.43 3.39
CA ARG A 56 1.53 3.27 4.57
C ARG A 56 0.70 4.51 4.87
N ALA A 57 1.25 5.71 4.68
CA ALA A 57 0.49 6.96 4.83
C ALA A 57 -0.64 7.06 3.78
N PHE A 58 -0.39 6.58 2.56
CA PHE A 58 -1.42 6.42 1.54
C PHE A 58 -2.53 5.46 1.97
N LEU A 59 -2.16 4.27 2.46
CA LEU A 59 -3.14 3.28 2.93
C LEU A 59 -3.97 3.79 4.11
N GLU A 60 -3.33 4.48 5.06
CA GLU A 60 -3.98 5.06 6.25
C GLU A 60 -4.99 6.14 5.88
N ALA A 61 -4.65 7.04 4.93
CA ALA A 61 -5.57 8.07 4.45
C ALA A 61 -6.86 7.49 3.81
N LEU A 62 -6.76 6.28 3.26
CA LEU A 62 -7.87 5.53 2.65
C LEU A 62 -8.62 4.62 3.65
N ASP A 63 -8.19 4.57 4.92
CA ASP A 63 -8.69 3.60 5.91
C ASP A 63 -8.61 2.13 5.41
N GLY A 64 -7.56 1.85 4.64
CA GLY A 64 -7.36 0.58 3.95
C GLY A 64 -6.73 -0.51 4.80
N ASN A 65 -6.84 -1.76 4.34
CA ASN A 65 -6.20 -2.92 4.96
C ASN A 65 -5.85 -4.00 3.92
N CYS A 66 -5.37 -5.17 4.38
CA CYS A 66 -4.94 -6.25 3.49
C CYS A 66 -6.06 -6.87 2.62
N LYS A 67 -7.32 -6.54 2.86
CA LYS A 67 -8.48 -7.05 2.12
C LYS A 67 -9.13 -5.99 1.23
N THR A 68 -8.68 -4.74 1.30
CA THR A 68 -9.20 -3.70 0.42
C THR A 68 -8.46 -3.74 -0.92
N PRO A 69 -9.15 -3.61 -2.06
CA PRO A 69 -8.57 -3.54 -3.41
C PRO A 69 -7.79 -2.22 -3.62
N ILE A 70 -6.67 -2.09 -2.90
CA ILE A 70 -5.79 -0.94 -2.85
C ILE A 70 -4.37 -1.41 -3.18
N ALA A 71 -3.74 -0.75 -4.13
CA ALA A 71 -2.34 -0.94 -4.49
C ALA A 71 -1.58 0.38 -4.35
N GLY A 72 -0.30 0.31 -4.01
CA GLY A 72 0.50 1.50 -3.77
C GLY A 72 1.97 1.16 -3.59
N GLN A 73 2.84 1.77 -4.38
CA GLN A 73 4.29 1.59 -4.27
C GLN A 73 5.03 2.92 -4.46
N ALA A 74 5.98 3.17 -3.58
CA ALA A 74 6.95 4.25 -3.66
C ALA A 74 8.31 3.70 -4.11
N ARG A 75 9.02 4.46 -4.96
CA ARG A 75 10.39 4.20 -5.37
C ARG A 75 11.22 5.45 -5.16
N ILE A 76 12.49 5.29 -4.79
CA ILE A 76 13.45 6.39 -4.83
C ILE A 76 14.17 6.31 -6.18
N VAL A 77 14.01 7.35 -7.01
CA VAL A 77 14.64 7.48 -8.33
C VAL A 77 15.32 8.85 -8.37
N ASP A 78 16.61 8.88 -8.65
CA ASP A 78 17.41 10.11 -8.72
C ASP A 78 17.23 11.04 -7.51
N GLY A 79 17.13 10.45 -6.31
CA GLY A 79 17.00 11.18 -5.04
C GLY A 79 15.59 11.72 -4.75
N GLN A 80 14.59 11.31 -5.52
CA GLN A 80 13.18 11.70 -5.34
C GLN A 80 12.28 10.50 -5.13
N ILE A 81 11.21 10.70 -4.37
CA ILE A 81 10.11 9.76 -4.31
C ILE A 81 9.34 9.82 -5.61
N VAL A 82 9.06 8.65 -6.19
CA VAL A 82 8.09 8.42 -7.25
C VAL A 82 7.08 7.44 -6.70
N PHE A 83 5.87 7.92 -6.44
CA PHE A 83 4.78 7.15 -5.86
C PHE A 83 3.65 6.96 -6.87
N ARG A 84 3.11 5.74 -6.92
CA ARG A 84 1.84 5.43 -7.62
C ARG A 84 0.89 4.76 -6.64
N GLY A 85 -0.38 5.13 -6.71
CA GLY A 85 -1.46 4.55 -5.91
C GLY A 85 -2.68 4.24 -6.77
N LEU A 86 -3.42 3.19 -6.39
CA LEU A 86 -4.62 2.73 -7.08
C LEU A 86 -5.66 2.23 -6.07
N ILE A 87 -6.92 2.57 -6.30
CA ILE A 87 -8.09 1.92 -5.68
C ILE A 87 -9.03 1.40 -6.77
N ALA A 88 -9.62 0.22 -6.58
CA ALA A 88 -10.52 -0.38 -7.56
C ALA A 88 -11.72 -1.08 -6.91
N MET A 89 -12.79 -1.31 -7.65
CA MET A 89 -13.84 -2.23 -7.22
C MET A 89 -13.33 -3.68 -7.27
N PRO A 90 -13.83 -4.59 -6.41
CA PRO A 90 -13.39 -5.99 -6.42
C PRO A 90 -13.59 -6.72 -7.76
N ASP A 91 -14.58 -6.29 -8.55
CA ASP A 91 -14.87 -6.82 -9.89
C ASP A 91 -14.07 -6.12 -11.01
N GLY A 92 -13.26 -5.11 -10.68
CA GLY A 92 -12.47 -4.32 -11.62
C GLY A 92 -13.28 -3.34 -12.48
N SER A 93 -14.59 -3.18 -12.23
CA SER A 93 -15.47 -2.33 -13.04
C SER A 93 -15.11 -0.84 -13.00
N VAL A 94 -14.55 -0.38 -11.87
CA VAL A 94 -14.14 1.00 -11.65
C VAL A 94 -12.78 0.99 -10.97
N LYS A 95 -11.88 1.87 -11.41
CA LYS A 95 -10.59 2.15 -10.76
C LYS A 95 -10.25 3.64 -10.78
N TYR A 96 -9.51 4.08 -9.77
CA TYR A 96 -8.92 5.41 -9.67
C TYR A 96 -7.42 5.28 -9.39
N GLU A 97 -6.62 6.10 -10.05
CA GLU A 97 -5.16 6.05 -10.04
C GLU A 97 -4.60 7.44 -9.76
N THR A 98 -3.46 7.50 -9.05
CA THR A 98 -2.74 8.74 -8.77
C THR A 98 -1.24 8.50 -8.86
N GLU A 99 -0.51 9.53 -9.27
CA GLU A 99 0.95 9.54 -9.32
C GLU A 99 1.47 10.81 -8.67
N LYS A 100 2.49 10.70 -7.83
CA LYS A 100 3.13 11.84 -7.19
C LYS A 100 4.63 11.68 -7.15
N THR A 101 5.32 12.81 -7.25
CA THR A 101 6.78 12.88 -7.13
C THR A 101 7.18 13.98 -6.17
N GLY A 102 8.27 13.81 -5.43
CA GLY A 102 8.78 14.86 -4.56
C GLY A 102 10.02 14.46 -3.77
N ALA A 103 10.41 15.31 -2.83
CA ALA A 103 11.58 15.08 -2.01
C ALA A 103 11.39 13.87 -1.07
N ILE A 104 12.49 13.19 -0.74
CA ILE A 104 12.53 12.06 0.20
C ILE A 104 11.94 12.43 1.58
N GLU A 105 12.20 13.65 2.05
CA GLU A 105 11.69 14.19 3.31
C GLU A 105 10.15 14.37 3.33
N ASP A 106 9.53 14.51 2.16
CA ASP A 106 8.08 14.65 1.99
C ASP A 106 7.37 13.30 1.80
N ALA A 107 8.06 12.16 1.86
CA ALA A 107 7.51 10.83 1.54
C ALA A 107 6.14 10.54 2.21
N VAL A 108 6.01 10.79 3.52
CA VAL A 108 4.76 10.60 4.27
C VAL A 108 3.66 11.55 3.78
N LYS A 109 4.00 12.81 3.52
CA LYS A 109 3.07 13.82 3.02
C LYS A 109 2.58 13.44 1.62
N ILE A 110 3.48 13.03 0.73
CA ILE A 110 3.16 12.55 -0.62
C ILE A 110 2.15 11.41 -0.56
N GLY A 111 2.41 10.40 0.28
CA GLY A 111 1.51 9.25 0.43
C GLY A 111 0.12 9.67 0.93
N LYS A 112 0.08 10.50 1.97
CA LYS A 112 -1.18 11.02 2.53
C LYS A 112 -1.98 11.81 1.50
N GLU A 113 -1.36 12.76 0.80
CA GLU A 113 -2.02 13.58 -0.22
C GLU A 113 -2.56 12.71 -1.37
N ALA A 114 -1.84 11.65 -1.75
CA ALA A 114 -2.31 10.71 -2.77
C ALA A 114 -3.56 9.95 -2.31
N GLY A 115 -3.62 9.53 -1.04
CA GLY A 115 -4.79 8.83 -0.49
C GLY A 115 -5.99 9.76 -0.38
N GLU A 116 -5.79 10.99 0.09
CA GLU A 116 -6.82 12.02 0.16
C GLU A 116 -7.37 12.39 -1.22
N GLU A 117 -6.50 12.48 -2.22
CA GLU A 117 -6.87 12.73 -3.62
C GLU A 117 -7.77 11.62 -4.15
N LEU A 118 -7.37 10.34 -4.02
CA LEU A 118 -8.19 9.22 -4.49
C LEU A 118 -9.51 9.12 -3.74
N LYS A 119 -9.50 9.39 -2.42
CA LYS A 119 -10.72 9.42 -1.61
C LYS A 119 -11.71 10.48 -2.12
N ALA A 120 -11.21 11.67 -2.44
CA ALA A 120 -12.03 12.75 -2.98
C ALA A 120 -12.55 12.44 -4.40
N GLN A 121 -11.74 11.80 -5.24
CA GLN A 121 -12.15 11.41 -6.60
C GLN A 121 -13.22 10.31 -6.60
N ALA A 122 -13.04 9.28 -5.77
CA ALA A 122 -13.96 8.15 -5.70
C ALA A 122 -15.27 8.48 -4.98
N GLY A 123 -15.20 9.36 -3.97
CA GLY A 123 -16.33 9.74 -3.14
C GLY A 123 -16.81 8.64 -2.19
N ASP A 124 -17.63 9.01 -1.20
CA ASP A 124 -18.03 8.11 -0.11
C ASP A 124 -18.75 6.84 -0.59
N LYS A 125 -19.57 6.96 -1.65
CA LYS A 125 -20.32 5.84 -2.25
C LYS A 125 -19.42 4.70 -2.72
N PHE A 126 -18.22 5.02 -3.22
CA PHE A 126 -17.29 3.99 -3.66
C PHE A 126 -16.85 3.11 -2.49
N PHE A 127 -16.55 3.71 -1.34
CA PHE A 127 -16.13 2.98 -0.14
C PHE A 127 -17.29 2.20 0.50
N GLU A 128 -18.51 2.75 0.47
CA GLU A 128 -19.72 2.02 0.88
C GLU A 128 -19.90 0.74 0.03
N MET A 129 -19.87 0.88 -1.30
CA MET A 129 -20.02 -0.25 -2.22
C MET A 129 -18.87 -1.26 -2.10
N MET A 130 -17.65 -0.79 -1.89
CA MET A 130 -16.47 -1.64 -1.69
C MET A 130 -16.60 -2.52 -0.43
N VAL A 131 -17.19 -1.98 0.64
CA VAL A 131 -17.49 -2.75 1.87
C VAL A 131 -18.63 -3.75 1.64
N GLU A 132 -19.72 -3.33 0.98
CA GLU A 132 -20.88 -4.17 0.67
C GLU A 132 -20.55 -5.38 -0.22
N MET A 133 -19.63 -5.20 -1.17
CA MET A 133 -19.18 -6.23 -2.10
C MET A 133 -18.03 -7.09 -1.54
N SER A 134 -17.65 -6.89 -0.28
CA SER A 134 -16.65 -7.74 0.37
C SER A 134 -17.16 -9.19 0.47
N PRO A 135 -16.33 -10.21 0.16
CA PRO A 135 -16.76 -11.62 0.16
C PRO A 135 -17.39 -12.12 1.48
N GLN A 136 -17.16 -11.42 2.59
CA GLN A 136 -17.66 -11.77 3.92
C GLN A 136 -19.16 -11.48 4.11
N GLN A 137 -19.72 -10.48 3.42
CA GLN A 137 -21.16 -10.16 3.53
C GLN A 137 -22.02 -10.95 2.54
N VAL A 138 -21.48 -11.30 1.37
CA VAL A 138 -22.16 -12.18 0.40
C VAL A 138 -22.40 -13.57 0.99
N LEU A 139 -21.45 -14.10 1.78
CA LEU A 139 -21.62 -15.39 2.45
C LEU A 139 -22.69 -15.35 3.56
N GLY A 140 -22.85 -14.21 4.23
CA GLY A 140 -23.87 -14.01 5.27
C GLY A 140 -25.30 -13.86 4.76
N GLN A 141 -25.48 -13.57 3.46
CA GLN A 141 -26.79 -13.48 2.81
C GLN A 141 -27.24 -14.83 2.20
N LEU A 142 -26.33 -15.79 2.01
CA LEU A 142 -26.62 -17.13 1.48
C LEU A 142 -26.95 -18.17 2.57
N THR A 143 -26.91 -17.77 3.86
CA THR A 143 -27.23 -18.64 5.00
C THR A 143 -28.48 -18.21 5.78
N LYS A 144 -29.40 -17.47 5.14
CA LYS A 144 -30.75 -17.22 5.67
C LYS A 144 -31.80 -17.88 4.80
#